data_AF-A0A7Y3TAZ8-F1
#
_entry.id   AF-A0A7Y3TAZ8-F1
#
_cell.length_a   1.000
_cell.length_b   1.000
_cell.length_c   1.000
_cell.angle_alpha   90.00
_cell.angle_beta   90.00
_cell.angle_gamma   90.00
#
_symmetry.space_group_name_H-M   'P 1'
#
loop_
_entity.id
_entity.type
_entity.pdbx_description
1 polymer ?
#
loop_
_entity_poly.entity_id
_entity_poly.type
_entity_poly.pdbx_seq_one_letter_code
_entity_poly.pdbx_strand_id
1 'polypeptide(L)'
;MNTLLKKPTLFFVLGILSILAGTVYAVILIAGNSAQDGLMGIYILFSLVLVLFAVIVDRFLVREFGSQKVNKIQFSFLLFIVLLWIVRAIVNWF
;
A
#
# COMPACT_ATOMS: atom_id res chain seq x y z
N MET A 1 11.27 -23.34 9.10
CA MET A 1 10.96 -22.03 9.70
C MET A 1 10.99 -20.97 8.60
N ASN A 2 9.82 -20.53 8.12
CA ASN A 2 9.64 -19.72 6.90
C ASN A 2 10.54 -18.47 6.89
N THR A 3 11.50 -18.44 5.96
CA THR A 3 12.44 -17.32 5.75
C THR A 3 11.75 -16.03 5.29
N LEU A 4 10.50 -16.11 4.83
CA LEU A 4 9.67 -15.00 4.35
C LEU A 4 9.38 -13.92 5.42
N LEU A 5 9.24 -14.31 6.69
CA LEU A 5 8.94 -13.38 7.79
C LEU A 5 10.21 -12.79 8.44
N LYS A 6 11.40 -13.30 8.12
CA LYS A 6 12.65 -12.85 8.77
C LYS A 6 13.18 -11.51 8.26
N LYS A 7 12.60 -10.97 7.18
CA LYS A 7 13.04 -9.73 6.52
C LYS A 7 11.85 -8.84 6.16
N PRO A 8 11.18 -8.22 7.16
CA PRO A 8 10.12 -7.27 6.88
C PRO A 8 10.71 -6.06 6.13
N THR A 9 10.03 -5.64 5.06
CA THR A 9 10.29 -4.34 4.42
C THR A 9 9.12 -3.41 4.70
N LEU A 10 9.36 -2.12 4.54
CA LEU A 10 8.34 -1.11 4.78
C LEU A 10 7.10 -1.35 3.90
N PHE A 11 7.29 -1.68 2.62
CA PHE A 11 6.16 -1.93 1.71
C PHE A 11 5.42 -3.23 2.02
N PHE A 12 6.10 -4.25 2.54
CA PHE A 12 5.45 -5.48 2.96
C PHE A 12 4.54 -5.25 4.17
N VAL A 13 5.04 -4.54 5.18
CA VAL A 13 4.26 -4.23 6.39
C VAL A 13 3.08 -3.32 6.04
N LEU A 14 3.33 -2.23 5.30
CA LEU A 14 2.25 -1.33 4.87
C LEU A 14 1.25 -2.04 3.96
N GLY A 15 1.71 -2.86 3.02
CA GLY A 15 0.83 -3.60 2.12
C GLY A 15 -0.11 -4.55 2.85
N ILE A 16 0.39 -5.31 3.83
CA ILE A 16 -0.47 -6.18 4.67
C ILE A 16 -1.47 -5.34 5.47
N LEU A 17 -1.02 -4.25 6.10
CA LEU A 17 -1.91 -3.35 6.85
C LEU A 17 -3.00 -2.76 5.95
N SER A 18 -2.64 -2.33 4.73
CA SER A 18 -3.58 -1.82 3.74
C SER A 18 -4.58 -2.89 3.30
N ILE A 19 -4.16 -4.13 3.11
CA ILE A 19 -5.07 -5.24 2.78
C ILE A 19 -6.06 -5.49 3.92
N LEU A 20 -5.59 -5.57 5.16
CA LEU A 20 -6.46 -5.80 6.32
C LEU A 20 -7.44 -4.65 6.53
N ALA A 21 -6.94 -3.43 6.65
CA ALA A 21 -7.77 -2.25 6.89
C ALA A 21 -8.70 -1.95 5.71
N GLY A 22 -8.18 -2.05 4.48
CA GLY A 22 -8.94 -1.80 3.26
C GLY A 22 -10.05 -2.82 3.05
N THR A 23 -9.83 -4.10 3.39
CA THR A 23 -10.87 -5.13 3.28
C THR A 23 -11.99 -4.85 4.27
N VAL A 24 -11.67 -4.58 5.54
CA VAL A 24 -12.67 -4.25 6.57
C VAL A 24 -13.47 -3.02 6.15
N TYR A 25 -12.79 -1.97 5.70
CA TYR A 25 -13.43 -0.73 5.27
C TYR A 25 -14.33 -0.93 4.04
N ALA A 26 -13.87 -1.70 3.05
CA ALA A 26 -14.67 -2.02 1.87
C ALA A 26 -15.93 -2.81 2.21
N VAL A 27 -15.85 -3.78 3.14
CA VAL A 27 -17.02 -4.53 3.60
C VAL A 27 -18.05 -3.62 4.27
N ILE A 28 -17.59 -2.68 5.11
CA ILE A 28 -18.47 -1.69 5.76
C ILE A 28 -19.17 -0.81 4.71
N LEU A 29 -18.43 -0.34 3.69
CA LEU A 29 -18.99 0.48 2.62
C LEU A 29 -19.98 -0.29 1.73
N ILE A 30 -19.70 -1.55 1.41
CA ILE A 30 -20.59 -2.39 0.60
C ILE A 30 -21.88 -2.73 1.35
N ALA A 31 -21.80 -2.91 2.67
CA ALA A 31 -22.97 -3.09 3.53
C ALA A 31 -23.72 -1.77 3.82
N GLY A 32 -23.22 -0.64 3.34
CA GLY A 32 -23.83 0.67 3.50
C GLY A 32 -25.13 0.84 2.72
N ASN A 33 -25.88 1.89 3.06
CA ASN A 33 -27.24 2.11 2.54
C ASN A 33 -27.29 2.89 1.21
N SER A 34 -26.14 3.40 0.74
CA SER A 34 -26.02 4.18 -0.50
C SER A 34 -25.36 3.35 -1.60
N ALA A 35 -25.91 3.44 -2.82
CA ALA A 35 -25.29 2.84 -4.01
C ALA A 35 -23.87 3.39 -4.27
N GLN A 36 -23.62 4.65 -3.90
CA GLN A 36 -22.30 5.27 -4.02
C GLN A 36 -21.28 4.63 -3.08
N ASP A 37 -21.69 4.31 -1.85
CA ASP A 37 -20.82 3.66 -0.86
C ASP A 37 -20.45 2.25 -1.33
N GLY A 38 -21.44 1.50 -1.85
CA GLY A 38 -21.21 0.18 -2.42
C GLY A 38 -20.21 0.19 -3.59
N LEU A 39 -20.35 1.16 -4.50
CA LEU A 39 -19.40 1.32 -5.61
C LEU A 39 -18.00 1.68 -5.11
N MET A 40 -17.88 2.57 -4.12
CA MET A 40 -16.60 2.95 -3.53
C MET A 40 -15.92 1.75 -2.86
N GLY A 41 -16.68 0.92 -2.13
CA GLY A 41 -16.16 -0.31 -1.54
C GLY A 41 -15.62 -1.29 -2.58
N ILE A 42 -16.30 -1.44 -3.73
CA ILE A 42 -15.82 -2.26 -4.86
C ILE A 42 -14.50 -1.70 -5.42
N TYR A 43 -14.39 -0.39 -5.60
CA TYR A 43 -13.14 0.23 -6.06
C TYR A 43 -11.99 0.03 -5.09
N ILE A 44 -12.26 0.05 -3.79
CA ILE A 44 -11.25 -0.25 -2.77
C ILE A 44 -10.80 -1.71 -2.88
N LEU A 45 -11.72 -2.67 -2.99
CA LEU A 45 -11.37 -4.09 -3.18
C LEU A 45 -10.55 -4.30 -4.45
N PHE A 46 -10.92 -3.64 -5.55
CA PHE A 46 -10.15 -3.71 -6.79
C PHE A 46 -8.75 -3.12 -6.63
N SER A 47 -8.62 -2.02 -5.90
CA SER A 47 -7.33 -1.40 -5.59
C SER A 47 -6.44 -2.30 -4.74
N LEU A 48 -7.02 -3.11 -3.84
CA LEU A 48 -6.26 -4.08 -3.04
C LEU A 48 -5.60 -5.17 -3.89
N VAL A 49 -6.14 -5.49 -5.07
CA VAL A 49 -5.48 -6.40 -6.03
C VAL A 49 -4.14 -5.82 -6.49
N LEU A 50 -4.08 -4.51 -6.75
CA LEU A 50 -2.83 -3.82 -7.09
C LEU A 50 -1.85 -3.80 -5.91
N VAL A 51 -2.36 -3.61 -4.68
CA VAL A 51 -1.53 -3.69 -3.47
C VAL A 51 -0.93 -5.09 -3.30
N LEU A 52 -1.73 -6.14 -3.51
CA LEU A 52 -1.25 -7.52 -3.49
C LEU A 52 -0.13 -7.74 -4.52
N PHE A 53 -0.31 -7.26 -5.74
CA PHE A 53 0.74 -7.35 -6.76
C PHE A 53 2.03 -6.63 -6.33
N ALA A 54 1.93 -5.42 -5.78
CA ALA A 54 3.08 -4.68 -5.27
C ALA A 54 3.81 -5.44 -4.14
N VAL A 55 3.08 -6.08 -3.23
CA VAL A 55 3.65 -6.91 -2.15
C VAL A 55 4.39 -8.12 -2.71
N ILE A 56 3.83 -8.79 -3.72
CA ILE A 56 4.48 -9.95 -4.37
C ILE A 56 5.80 -9.51 -5.04
N VAL A 57 5.77 -8.39 -5.77
CA VAL A 57 6.98 -7.85 -6.43
C VAL A 57 8.04 -7.45 -5.39
N ASP A 58 7.65 -6.81 -4.28
CA ASP A 58 8.57 -6.51 -3.19
C ASP A 58 9.25 -7.78 -2.64
N ARG A 59 8.49 -8.86 -2.41
CA ARG A 59 9.07 -10.14 -1.94
C ARG A 59 10.06 -10.72 -2.94
N PHE A 60 9.78 -10.60 -4.24
CA PHE A 60 10.71 -11.02 -5.29
C PHE A 60 12.00 -10.19 -5.26
N LEU A 61 11.89 -8.86 -5.19
CA LEU A 61 13.05 -7.96 -5.11
C LEU A 61 13.89 -8.20 -3.84
N VAL A 62 13.25 -8.46 -2.69
CA VAL A 62 13.96 -8.75 -1.43
C VAL A 62 14.73 -10.07 -1.51
N ARG A 63 14.20 -11.05 -2.25
CA ARG A 63 14.88 -12.33 -2.48
C ARG A 63 16.13 -12.15 -3.32
N GLU A 64 16.07 -11.34 -4.38
CA GLU A 64 17.18 -11.11 -5.31
C GLU A 64 18.23 -10.12 -4.79
N PHE A 65 17.80 -8.97 -4.26
CA PHE A 65 18.70 -7.85 -3.92
C PHE A 65 18.98 -7.71 -2.41
N GLY A 66 18.26 -8.46 -1.58
CA GLY A 66 18.32 -8.37 -0.12
C GLY A 66 17.49 -7.22 0.46
N SER A 67 17.05 -7.38 1.71
CA SER A 67 16.12 -6.43 2.35
C SER A 67 16.70 -5.03 2.57
N GLN A 68 17.99 -4.90 2.84
CA GLN A 68 18.61 -3.60 3.14
C GLN A 68 18.58 -2.66 1.93
N LYS A 69 18.94 -3.15 0.73
CA LYS A 69 18.93 -2.36 -0.50
C LYS A 69 17.52 -2.00 -0.92
N VAL A 70 16.60 -2.96 -0.88
CA VAL A 70 15.19 -2.74 -1.24
C VAL A 70 14.53 -1.73 -0.30
N ASN A 71 14.75 -1.85 1.01
CA ASN A 71 14.15 -0.92 1.99
C ASN A 71 14.69 0.51 1.82
N LYS A 72 15.96 0.68 1.41
CA LYS A 72 16.53 2.00 1.10
C LYS A 72 15.81 2.65 -0.10
N ILE A 73 15.57 1.90 -1.17
CA ILE A 73 14.87 2.40 -2.36
C ILE A 73 13.40 2.72 -2.02
N GLN A 74 12.74 1.87 -1.24
CA GLN A 74 11.37 2.09 -0.78
C GLN A 74 11.24 3.37 0.05
N PHE A 75 12.22 3.62 0.92
CA PHE A 75 12.24 4.84 1.71
C PHE A 75 12.41 6.08 0.82
N SER A 76 13.28 6.03 -0.19
CA SER A 76 13.41 7.12 -1.18
C SER A 76 12.11 7.37 -1.94
N PHE A 77 11.40 6.31 -2.36
CA PHE A 77 10.09 6.43 -2.99
C PHE A 77 9.06 7.08 -2.07
N LEU A 78 9.03 6.68 -0.79
CA LEU A 78 8.10 7.24 0.19
C LEU A 78 8.40 8.72 0.44
N LEU A 79 9.68 9.08 0.57
CA LEU A 79 10.10 10.47 0.74
C LEU A 79 9.74 11.32 -0.48
N PHE A 80 9.87 10.77 -1.69
CA PHE A 80 9.43 11.44 -2.92
C PHE A 80 7.91 11.68 -2.93
N ILE A 81 7.09 10.71 -2.53
CA ILE A 81 5.63 10.89 -2.42
C ILE A 81 5.30 11.99 -1.40
N VAL A 82 5.95 11.99 -0.24
CA VAL A 82 5.77 13.04 0.78
C VAL A 82 6.15 14.41 0.23
N LEU A 83 7.25 14.52 -0.52
CA LEU A 83 7.67 15.76 -1.14
C LEU A 83 6.63 16.27 -2.15
N LEU A 84 6.05 15.39 -2.98
CA LEU A 84 4.97 15.76 -3.90
C LEU A 84 3.73 16.29 -3.17
N TRP A 85 3.40 15.70 -2.02
CA TRP A 85 2.31 16.18 -1.17
C TRP A 85 2.59 17.57 -0.60
N ILE A 86 3.83 17.84 -0.17
CA ILE A 86 4.25 19.17 0.30
C ILE A 86 4.13 20.20 -0.83
N VAL A 87 4.64 19.88 -2.02
CA VAL A 87 4.53 20.77 -3.20
C VAL A 87 3.07 21.06 -3.52
N ARG A 88 2.22 20.04 -3.55
CA ARG A 88 0.77 20.21 -3.77
C ARG A 88 0.14 21.11 -2.71
N ALA A 89 0.49 20.92 -1.44
CA ALA A 89 -0.06 21.74 -0.35
C ALA A 89 0.34 23.21 -0.49
N ILE A 90 1.60 23.50 -0.87
CA ILE A 90 2.07 24.86 -1.12
C ILE A 90 1.37 25.49 -2.33
N VAL A 91 1.27 24.75 -3.44
CA VAL A 91 0.63 25.25 -4.67
C VAL A 91 -0.85 25.53 -4.45
N ASN A 92 -1.58 24.65 -3.75
CA ASN A 92 -3.00 24.86 -3.44
C ASN A 92 -3.26 25.94 -2.38
N TRP A 93 -2.23 26.37 -1.65
CA TRP A 93 -2.34 27.46 -0.68
C TRP A 93 -2.28 28.84 -1.36
N PHE A 94 -1.62 28.92 -2.51
CA PHE A 94 -1.59 30.10 -3.38
C PHE A 94 -2.83 30.16 -4.26
#